data_AF-A0A7C3YN00-F1
#
_entry.id   AF-A0A7C3YN00-F1
#
_cell.length_a   1.000
_cell.length_b   1.000
_cell.length_c   1.000
_cell.angle_alpha   90.00
_cell.angle_beta   90.00
_cell.angle_gamma   90.00
#
_symmetry.space_group_name_H-M   'P 1'
#
loop_
_entity.id
_entity.type
_entity.pdbx_description
1 polymer ?
#
loop_
_entity_poly.entity_id
_entity_poly.type
_entity_poly.pdbx_seq_one_letter_code
_entity_poly.pdbx_strand_id
1 'polypeptide(L)'
;DLRRRPGKVLAALEVIVPHNVFFTMATSAGNTLLPAFMPLHRGSFPFLNPEYWQKFYWPSLKRVIEDLWARGKRTLFYAEGNWTPYLESIAELPPRSIVFHVDQTDMRKAKEILGGRFCLSGNVPNTLMAYGTPDEVREYCRRLIETYAGDGGFIIDTGGVMQTDVRAENVAALIETARSISLGPPRPPVREEDPSPPPAQEDGPAVPPGVCLPWEVKAREMGSIAGDERLIRSEWDKLETFAYLYLWYWVHR
;
A
#
# COMPACT_ATOMS: atom_id res chain seq x y z
N ASP A 1 4.13 4.12 22.93
CA ASP A 1 4.80 2.86 23.37
C ASP A 1 6.24 2.66 22.94
N LEU A 2 6.68 3.23 21.82
CA LEU A 2 8.05 3.06 21.28
C LEU A 2 9.18 3.28 22.29
N ARG A 3 9.00 4.17 23.27
CA ARG A 3 9.97 4.43 24.36
C ARG A 3 9.77 3.55 25.59
N ARG A 4 8.52 3.38 26.02
CA ARG A 4 8.17 2.76 27.32
C ARG A 4 8.13 1.24 27.27
N ARG A 5 7.77 0.67 26.11
CA ARG A 5 7.54 -0.77 25.91
C ARG A 5 8.05 -1.25 24.55
N PRO A 6 9.30 -0.93 24.14
CA PRO A 6 9.81 -1.21 22.81
C PRO A 6 9.74 -2.69 22.43
N GLY A 7 10.06 -3.60 23.35
CA GLY A 7 9.97 -5.05 23.11
C GLY A 7 8.55 -5.53 22.81
N LYS A 8 7.53 -4.97 23.48
CA LYS A 8 6.12 -5.29 23.19
C LYS A 8 5.68 -4.75 21.83
N VAL A 9 6.18 -3.59 21.43
CA VAL A 9 5.91 -3.05 20.09
C VAL A 9 6.52 -3.95 19.03
N LEU A 10 7.78 -4.34 19.17
CA LEU A 10 8.44 -5.25 18.22
C LEU A 10 7.71 -6.59 18.11
N ALA A 11 7.30 -7.18 19.23
CA ALA A 11 6.49 -8.40 19.23
C ALA A 11 5.13 -8.20 18.53
N ALA A 12 4.48 -7.05 18.71
CA ALA A 12 3.24 -6.74 18.02
C ALA A 12 3.44 -6.57 16.50
N LEU A 13 4.56 -6.00 16.06
CA LEU A 13 4.90 -5.87 14.64
C LEU A 13 5.10 -7.24 13.99
N GLU A 14 5.70 -8.21 14.68
CA GLU A 14 5.83 -9.58 14.16
C GLU A 14 4.48 -10.25 13.93
N VAL A 15 3.47 -9.95 14.75
CA VAL A 15 2.10 -10.47 14.58
C VAL A 15 1.34 -9.73 13.48
N ILE A 16 1.57 -8.43 13.33
CA ILE A 16 0.79 -7.60 12.38
C ILE A 16 1.21 -7.82 10.93
N VAL A 17 2.46 -8.21 10.67
CA VAL A 17 2.96 -8.50 9.31
C VAL A 17 2.11 -9.57 8.61
N PRO A 18 2.01 -10.81 9.12
CA PRO A 18 1.22 -11.86 8.46
C PRO A 18 -0.28 -11.55 8.47
N HIS A 19 -0.79 -10.82 9.49
CA HIS A 19 -2.16 -10.30 9.48
C HIS A 19 -2.44 -9.39 8.28
N ASN A 20 -1.60 -8.37 8.05
CA ASN A 20 -1.77 -7.41 6.97
C ASN A 20 -1.71 -8.06 5.60
N VAL A 21 -0.82 -9.05 5.41
CA VAL A 21 -0.72 -9.82 4.17
C VAL A 21 -2.02 -10.60 3.92
N PHE A 22 -2.50 -11.35 4.92
CA PHE A 22 -3.75 -12.11 4.81
C PHE A 22 -4.94 -11.19 4.56
N PHE A 23 -5.10 -10.14 5.38
CA PHE A 23 -6.21 -9.21 5.29
C PHE A 23 -6.29 -8.56 3.91
N THR A 24 -5.14 -8.15 3.37
CA THR A 24 -5.06 -7.57 2.02
C THR A 24 -5.50 -8.56 0.94
N MET A 25 -5.02 -9.81 0.99
CA MET A 25 -5.36 -10.82 -0.02
C MET A 25 -6.83 -11.25 0.07
N ALA A 26 -7.34 -11.43 1.29
CA ALA A 26 -8.73 -11.80 1.56
C ALA A 26 -9.71 -10.71 1.08
N THR A 27 -9.45 -9.44 1.44
CA THR A 27 -10.30 -8.31 1.04
C THR A 27 -10.18 -7.96 -0.45
N SER A 28 -9.07 -8.33 -1.08
CA SER A 28 -8.91 -8.22 -2.54
C SER A 28 -9.64 -9.33 -3.31
N ALA A 29 -10.21 -10.34 -2.63
CA ALA A 29 -10.77 -11.54 -3.26
C ALA A 29 -9.80 -12.19 -4.28
N GLY A 30 -8.50 -12.18 -3.98
CA GLY A 30 -7.45 -12.67 -4.88
C GLY A 30 -7.13 -11.79 -6.09
N ASN A 31 -7.76 -10.62 -6.25
CA ASN A 31 -7.47 -9.70 -7.34
C ASN A 31 -6.05 -9.12 -7.19
N THR A 32 -5.21 -9.35 -8.19
CA THR A 32 -3.82 -8.86 -8.28
C THR A 32 -3.63 -7.75 -9.32
N LEU A 33 -4.68 -7.37 -10.05
CA LEU A 33 -4.62 -6.36 -11.09
C LEU A 33 -4.36 -4.97 -10.52
N LEU A 34 -5.10 -4.59 -9.48
CA LEU A 34 -5.02 -3.28 -8.86
C LEU A 34 -4.18 -3.31 -7.56
N PRO A 35 -3.38 -2.26 -7.30
CA PRO A 35 -2.58 -2.20 -6.10
C PRO A 35 -3.46 -2.12 -4.84
N ALA A 36 -2.99 -2.73 -3.75
CA ALA A 36 -3.59 -2.56 -2.42
C ALA A 36 -3.26 -1.18 -1.86
N PHE A 37 -4.29 -0.41 -1.48
CA PHE A 37 -4.09 0.89 -0.85
C PHE A 37 -3.47 0.76 0.54
N MET A 38 -2.35 1.44 0.77
CA MET A 38 -1.69 1.51 2.07
C MET A 38 -1.56 2.97 2.51
N PRO A 39 -2.39 3.46 3.45
CA PRO A 39 -2.25 4.79 4.03
C PRO A 39 -1.07 4.79 5.03
N LEU A 40 -0.06 5.62 4.79
CA LEU A 40 1.20 5.56 5.55
C LEU A 40 1.55 6.85 6.29
N HIS A 41 0.65 7.81 6.44
CA HIS A 41 0.90 9.14 7.06
C HIS A 41 1.68 9.13 8.39
N ARG A 42 1.53 8.08 9.23
CA ARG A 42 2.29 7.93 10.51
C ARG A 42 3.74 7.47 10.34
N GLY A 43 4.16 7.08 9.14
CA GLY A 43 5.55 6.76 8.80
C GLY A 43 6.36 7.95 8.30
N SER A 44 5.70 9.08 8.03
CA SER A 44 6.33 10.25 7.43
C SER A 44 7.25 10.99 8.41
N PHE A 45 8.26 11.66 7.86
CA PHE A 45 9.07 12.61 8.61
C PHE A 45 8.28 13.92 8.84
N PRO A 46 8.36 14.56 10.01
CA PRO A 46 9.18 14.22 11.18
C PRO A 46 8.43 13.41 12.26
N PHE A 47 7.30 12.79 11.95
CA PHE A 47 6.50 12.06 12.95
C PHE A 47 7.32 10.95 13.61
N LEU A 48 8.07 10.19 12.81
CA LEU A 48 9.17 9.35 13.29
C LEU A 48 10.49 9.98 12.88
N ASN A 49 11.47 10.01 13.79
CA ASN A 49 12.85 10.30 13.39
C ASN A 49 13.44 9.07 12.65
N PRO A 50 14.55 9.22 11.90
CA PRO A 50 15.13 8.11 11.15
C PRO A 50 15.48 6.88 11.99
N GLU A 51 15.94 7.05 13.23
CA GLU A 51 16.26 5.92 14.13
C GLU A 51 15.01 5.09 14.47
N TYR A 52 13.93 5.75 14.90
CA TYR A 52 12.68 5.07 15.21
C TYR A 52 12.03 4.48 13.97
N TRP A 53 12.14 5.15 12.82
CA TRP A 53 11.62 4.65 11.56
C TRP A 53 12.31 3.35 11.16
N GLN A 54 13.64 3.30 11.18
CA GLN A 54 14.41 2.10 10.87
C GLN A 54 14.16 0.95 11.86
N LYS A 55 13.90 1.27 13.13
CA LYS A 55 13.69 0.25 14.17
C LYS A 55 12.27 -0.31 14.24
N PHE A 56 11.26 0.55 14.11
CA PHE A 56 9.87 0.20 14.43
C PHE A 56 8.89 0.31 13.25
N TYR A 57 9.32 0.84 12.11
CA TYR A 57 8.41 1.08 11.00
C TYR A 57 8.83 0.29 9.77
N TRP A 58 10.01 0.59 9.25
CA TRP A 58 10.47 0.11 7.96
C TRP A 58 10.58 -1.42 7.84
N PRO A 59 11.19 -2.15 8.79
CA PRO A 59 11.37 -3.59 8.62
C PRO A 59 10.05 -4.34 8.47
N SER A 60 9.03 -3.96 9.25
CA SER A 60 7.71 -4.57 9.17
C SER A 60 6.95 -4.19 7.91
N LEU A 61 6.98 -2.92 7.49
CA LEU A 61 6.33 -2.47 6.26
C LEU A 61 6.97 -3.11 5.03
N LYS A 62 8.30 -3.15 4.98
CA LYS A 62 9.07 -3.78 3.91
C LYS A 62 8.66 -5.25 3.73
N ARG A 63 8.62 -6.02 4.83
CA ARG A 63 8.17 -7.42 4.82
C ARG A 63 6.75 -7.58 4.28
N VAL A 64 5.80 -6.73 4.70
CA VAL A 64 4.41 -6.78 4.18
C VAL A 64 4.40 -6.54 2.66
N ILE A 65 5.13 -5.55 2.17
CA ILE A 65 5.18 -5.23 0.73
C ILE A 65 5.84 -6.37 -0.05
N GLU A 66 6.95 -6.91 0.43
CA GLU A 66 7.66 -8.04 -0.19
C GLU A 66 6.79 -9.31 -0.23
N ASP A 67 6.08 -9.61 0.85
CA ASP A 67 5.17 -10.75 0.94
C ASP A 67 3.95 -10.61 0.02
N LEU A 68 3.40 -9.40 -0.11
CA LEU A 68 2.31 -9.12 -1.05
C LEU A 68 2.81 -9.19 -2.49
N TRP A 69 3.97 -8.63 -2.78
CA TRP A 69 4.60 -8.72 -4.08
C TRP A 69 4.88 -10.16 -4.47
N ALA A 70 5.33 -10.99 -3.52
CA ALA A 70 5.51 -12.43 -3.69
C ALA A 70 4.19 -13.18 -3.99
N ARG A 71 3.04 -12.55 -3.76
CA ARG A 71 1.71 -13.09 -4.08
C ARG A 71 1.10 -12.40 -5.32
N GLY A 72 1.91 -11.67 -6.09
CA GLY A 72 1.48 -10.94 -7.28
C GLY A 72 0.72 -9.64 -6.98
N LYS A 73 0.66 -9.20 -5.72
CA LYS A 73 -0.10 -8.02 -5.31
C LYS A 73 0.82 -6.80 -5.18
N ARG A 74 0.63 -5.80 -6.03
CA ARG A 74 1.26 -4.48 -5.88
C ARG A 74 0.63 -3.70 -4.74
N THR A 75 1.33 -2.69 -4.23
CA THR A 75 0.80 -1.77 -3.22
C THR A 75 0.83 -0.33 -3.72
N LEU A 76 -0.17 0.45 -3.32
CA LEU A 76 -0.17 1.90 -3.46
C LEU A 76 0.39 2.44 -2.15
N PHE A 77 1.67 2.75 -2.17
CA PHE A 77 2.43 3.32 -1.07
C PHE A 77 2.02 4.78 -0.95
N TYR A 78 0.97 5.05 -0.17
CA TYR A 78 0.40 6.37 -0.02
C TYR A 78 1.26 7.22 0.94
N ALA A 79 2.30 7.82 0.38
CA ALA A 79 3.38 8.49 1.10
C ALA A 79 3.00 9.94 1.48
N GLU A 80 1.92 10.07 2.25
CA GLU A 80 1.46 11.35 2.82
C GLU A 80 2.55 11.98 3.70
N GLY A 81 2.71 13.30 3.63
CA GLY A 81 3.80 14.02 4.29
C GLY A 81 5.14 13.90 3.56
N ASN A 82 6.23 14.06 4.31
CA ASN A 82 7.58 14.09 3.76
C ASN A 82 8.31 12.75 3.98
N TRP A 83 8.68 12.08 2.89
CA TRP A 83 9.42 10.82 2.87
C TRP A 83 10.81 10.95 2.26
N THR A 84 11.24 12.18 1.94
CA THR A 84 12.56 12.47 1.35
C THR A 84 13.71 11.80 2.11
N PRO A 85 13.74 11.76 3.45
CA PRO A 85 14.81 11.10 4.19
C PRO A 85 14.89 9.57 4.04
N TYR A 86 13.84 8.93 3.50
CA TYR A 86 13.68 7.48 3.46
C TYR A 86 13.77 6.89 2.05
N LEU A 87 13.92 7.73 1.02
CA LEU A 87 13.87 7.31 -0.39
C LEU A 87 14.87 6.20 -0.71
N GLU A 88 16.10 6.27 -0.18
CA GLU A 88 17.12 5.22 -0.40
C GLU A 88 16.70 3.87 0.18
N SER A 89 16.14 3.86 1.40
CA SER A 89 15.62 2.62 2.00
C SER A 89 14.43 2.08 1.20
N ILE A 90 13.54 2.96 0.73
CA ILE A 90 12.39 2.57 -0.11
C ILE A 90 12.86 1.97 -1.45
N ALA A 91 13.96 2.47 -2.01
CA ALA A 91 14.55 1.95 -3.25
C ALA A 91 15.03 0.49 -3.13
N GLU A 92 15.23 -0.03 -1.92
CA GLU A 92 15.56 -1.43 -1.69
C GLU A 92 14.43 -2.39 -2.07
N LEU A 93 13.17 -1.93 -2.12
CA LEU A 93 12.03 -2.78 -2.46
C LEU A 93 12.16 -3.41 -3.85
N PRO A 94 11.53 -4.58 -4.09
CA PRO A 94 11.53 -5.22 -5.40
C PRO A 94 10.98 -4.26 -6.47
N PRO A 95 11.64 -4.08 -7.63
CA PRO A 95 11.14 -3.20 -8.69
C PRO A 95 9.68 -3.47 -9.02
N ARG A 96 8.90 -2.43 -9.35
CA ARG A 96 7.47 -2.50 -9.68
C ARG A 96 6.53 -2.94 -8.55
N SER A 97 7.02 -3.24 -7.35
CA SER A 97 6.20 -3.67 -6.21
C SER A 97 5.25 -2.59 -5.69
N ILE A 98 5.58 -1.31 -5.91
CA ILE A 98 4.81 -0.18 -5.41
C ILE A 98 4.47 0.85 -6.48
N VAL A 99 3.35 1.55 -6.27
CA VAL A 99 3.10 2.90 -6.76
C VAL A 99 3.39 3.84 -5.60
N PHE A 100 4.41 4.70 -5.73
CA PHE A 100 4.81 5.66 -4.69
C PHE A 100 4.07 6.98 -4.89
N HIS A 101 3.06 7.24 -4.06
CA HIS A 101 2.26 8.46 -4.11
C HIS A 101 2.91 9.56 -3.28
N VAL A 102 3.29 10.64 -3.95
CA VAL A 102 4.06 11.76 -3.43
C VAL A 102 3.09 12.83 -2.92
N ASP A 103 3.24 13.24 -1.67
CA ASP A 103 2.61 14.44 -1.10
C ASP A 103 3.63 15.60 -0.98
N GLN A 104 4.23 15.75 0.21
CA GLN A 104 5.22 16.80 0.52
C GLN A 104 6.67 16.34 0.34
N THR A 105 6.86 15.10 -0.14
CA THR A 105 8.17 14.57 -0.49
C THR A 105 8.76 15.37 -1.65
N ASP A 106 10.08 15.60 -1.63
CA ASP A 106 10.77 16.26 -2.74
C ASP A 106 10.61 15.43 -4.02
N MET A 107 9.74 15.89 -4.92
CA MET A 107 9.39 15.18 -6.15
C MET A 107 10.60 14.99 -7.07
N ARG A 108 11.56 15.92 -7.07
CA ARG A 108 12.78 15.78 -7.87
C ARG A 108 13.63 14.63 -7.34
N LYS A 109 13.86 14.57 -6.04
CA LYS A 109 14.61 13.46 -5.41
C LYS A 109 13.89 12.13 -5.54
N ALA A 110 12.55 12.13 -5.39
CA ALA A 110 11.74 10.95 -5.63
C ALA A 110 11.92 10.44 -7.08
N LYS A 111 11.90 11.33 -8.08
CA LYS A 111 12.18 10.95 -9.47
C LYS A 111 13.60 10.42 -9.66
N GLU A 112 14.60 11.07 -9.08
CA GLU A 112 16.02 10.68 -9.19
C GLU A 112 16.29 9.28 -8.60
N ILE A 113 15.74 9.00 -7.42
CA ILE A 113 16.04 7.78 -6.65
C ILE A 113 15.09 6.63 -7.01
N LEU A 114 13.80 6.92 -7.19
CA LEU A 114 12.74 5.91 -7.37
C LEU A 114 12.25 5.78 -8.82
N GLY A 115 12.49 6.80 -9.66
CA GLY A 115 12.04 6.83 -11.04
C GLY A 115 12.56 5.65 -11.86
N GLY A 116 11.72 5.11 -12.75
CA GLY A 116 12.05 3.94 -13.57
C GLY A 116 12.02 2.60 -12.81
N ARG A 117 12.18 2.61 -11.48
CA ARG A 117 12.03 1.42 -10.61
C ARG A 117 10.59 1.25 -10.14
N PHE A 118 9.94 2.35 -9.76
CA PHE A 118 8.56 2.39 -9.32
C PHE A 118 7.74 3.36 -10.15
N CYS A 119 6.42 3.17 -10.13
CA CYS A 119 5.51 4.20 -10.62
C CYS A 119 5.42 5.30 -9.56
N LEU A 120 5.56 6.57 -9.95
CA LEU A 120 5.29 7.71 -9.09
C LEU A 120 3.86 8.19 -9.31
N SER A 121 3.24 8.75 -8.27
CA SER A 121 1.91 9.37 -8.34
C SER A 121 1.90 10.69 -7.57
N GLY A 122 1.00 11.63 -7.90
CA GLY A 122 0.89 12.93 -7.22
C GLY A 122 1.42 14.08 -8.08
N ASN A 123 1.83 15.21 -7.54
CA ASN A 123 1.62 15.68 -6.16
C ASN A 123 0.94 17.06 -6.15
N VAL A 124 -0.10 17.25 -6.98
CA VAL A 124 -0.81 18.54 -7.07
C VAL A 124 -1.30 18.95 -5.67
N PRO A 125 -0.85 20.09 -5.11
CA PRO A 125 -1.14 20.42 -3.71
C PRO A 125 -2.64 20.59 -3.47
N ASN A 126 -3.16 19.98 -2.42
CA ASN A 126 -4.57 20.13 -2.06
C ASN A 126 -4.95 21.60 -1.78
N THR A 127 -4.01 22.38 -1.24
CA THR A 127 -4.20 23.84 -1.05
C THR A 127 -4.37 24.58 -2.37
N LEU A 128 -3.68 24.17 -3.43
CA LEU A 128 -3.88 24.72 -4.78
C LEU A 128 -5.26 24.31 -5.31
N MET A 129 -5.69 23.08 -5.07
CA MET A 129 -7.01 22.59 -5.47
C MET A 129 -8.16 23.31 -4.73
N ALA A 130 -7.95 23.71 -3.47
CA ALA A 130 -8.94 24.42 -2.67
C ALA A 130 -8.97 25.93 -2.93
N TYR A 131 -7.81 26.58 -3.01
CA TYR A 131 -7.70 28.05 -2.99
C TYR A 131 -7.13 28.67 -4.27
N GLY A 132 -6.53 27.86 -5.14
CA GLY A 132 -5.99 28.32 -6.41
C GLY A 132 -7.07 28.58 -7.46
N THR A 133 -6.66 29.26 -8.51
CA THR A 133 -7.43 29.45 -9.74
C THR A 133 -7.26 28.25 -10.69
N PRO A 134 -8.19 28.05 -11.64
CA PRO A 134 -8.05 26.99 -12.65
C PRO A 134 -6.77 27.13 -13.48
N ASP A 135 -6.31 28.35 -13.76
CA ASP A 135 -5.08 28.57 -14.52
C ASP A 135 -3.82 28.16 -13.75
N GLU A 136 -3.76 28.43 -12.44
CA GLU A 136 -2.66 27.96 -11.60
C GLU A 136 -2.63 26.43 -11.51
N VAL A 137 -3.79 25.79 -11.46
CA VAL A 137 -3.90 24.32 -11.51
C VAL A 137 -3.39 23.78 -12.84
N ARG A 138 -3.86 24.33 -13.98
CA ARG A 138 -3.40 23.93 -15.32
C ARG A 138 -1.89 24.05 -15.44
N GLU A 139 -1.35 25.18 -15.00
CA GLU A 139 0.07 25.48 -15.07
C GLU A 139 0.90 24.55 -14.18
N TYR A 140 0.44 24.27 -12.96
CA TYR A 140 1.10 23.28 -12.10
C TYR A 140 1.09 21.87 -12.69
N CYS A 141 -0.07 21.41 -13.16
CA CYS A 141 -0.23 20.09 -13.76
C CYS A 141 0.64 19.92 -15.01
N ARG A 142 0.68 20.94 -15.89
CA ARG A 142 1.52 20.94 -17.09
C ARG A 142 2.98 20.75 -16.74
N ARG A 143 3.52 21.55 -15.81
CA ARG A 143 4.92 21.41 -15.39
C ARG A 143 5.23 20.03 -14.82
N LEU A 144 4.35 19.47 -13.99
CA LEU A 144 4.55 18.12 -13.45
C LEU A 144 4.64 17.07 -14.56
N ILE A 145 3.67 17.09 -15.49
CA ILE A 145 3.61 16.11 -16.57
C ILE A 145 4.83 16.23 -17.48
N GLU A 146 5.15 17.45 -17.93
CA GLU A 146 6.30 17.71 -18.81
C GLU A 146 7.63 17.34 -18.15
N THR A 147 7.76 17.51 -16.83
CA THR A 147 9.01 17.23 -16.11
C THR A 147 9.16 15.74 -15.76
N TYR A 148 8.08 15.06 -15.38
CA TYR A 148 8.18 13.76 -14.69
C TYR A 148 7.55 12.58 -15.43
N ALA A 149 6.70 12.83 -16.44
CA ALA A 149 5.93 11.78 -17.10
C ALA A 149 6.50 11.29 -18.44
N GLY A 150 7.52 11.95 -18.99
CA GLY A 150 8.02 11.69 -20.35
C GLY A 150 8.56 10.28 -20.61
N ASP A 151 9.01 9.58 -19.57
CA ASP A 151 9.52 8.19 -19.60
C ASP A 151 8.47 7.14 -19.18
N GLY A 152 7.23 7.56 -18.92
CA GLY A 152 6.18 6.72 -18.34
C GLY A 152 6.37 6.50 -16.83
N GLY A 153 5.51 5.69 -16.22
CA GLY A 153 5.59 5.39 -14.78
C GLY A 153 5.28 6.60 -13.89
N PHE A 154 4.44 7.51 -14.36
CA PHE A 154 3.92 8.64 -13.59
C PHE A 154 2.40 8.71 -13.72
N ILE A 155 1.72 8.91 -12.60
CA ILE A 155 0.26 9.12 -12.52
C ILE A 155 0.04 10.50 -11.92
N ILE A 156 -0.54 11.43 -12.70
CA ILE A 156 -0.93 12.71 -12.12
C ILE A 156 -2.07 12.51 -11.13
N ASP A 157 -1.89 13.06 -9.92
CA ASP A 157 -2.87 13.02 -8.84
C ASP A 157 -2.63 14.21 -7.91
N THR A 158 -3.56 14.46 -6.99
CA THR A 158 -3.32 15.37 -5.86
C THR A 158 -2.33 14.75 -4.87
N GLY A 159 -1.73 15.55 -3.99
CA GLY A 159 -0.78 15.05 -2.98
C GLY A 159 -1.45 14.28 -1.83
N GLY A 160 -2.71 14.63 -1.50
CA GLY A 160 -3.53 13.94 -0.52
C GLY A 160 -4.98 13.81 -0.99
N VAL A 161 -5.82 13.16 -0.18
CA VAL A 161 -7.25 13.00 -0.49
C VAL A 161 -7.94 14.35 -0.55
N MET A 162 -8.56 14.67 -1.69
CA MET A 162 -9.39 15.87 -1.85
C MET A 162 -10.55 15.87 -0.85
N GLN A 163 -10.68 16.96 -0.09
CA GLN A 163 -11.75 17.14 0.89
C GLN A 163 -12.86 18.05 0.32
N THR A 164 -13.84 18.42 1.14
CA THR A 164 -15.01 19.21 0.75
C THR A 164 -14.69 20.67 0.39
N ASP A 165 -13.47 21.12 0.62
CA ASP A 165 -12.97 22.47 0.31
C ASP A 165 -12.48 22.60 -1.15
N VAL A 166 -12.26 21.49 -1.86
CA VAL A 166 -11.80 21.51 -3.24
C VAL A 166 -12.88 22.05 -4.18
N ARG A 167 -12.49 22.99 -5.07
CA ARG A 167 -13.40 23.61 -6.02
C ARG A 167 -13.57 22.75 -7.27
N ALA A 168 -14.80 22.55 -7.73
CA ALA A 168 -15.10 21.71 -8.90
C ALA A 168 -14.38 22.18 -10.18
N GLU A 169 -14.26 23.49 -10.39
CA GLU A 169 -13.52 24.07 -11.52
C GLU A 169 -12.02 23.74 -11.51
N ASN A 170 -11.43 23.56 -10.32
CA ASN A 170 -10.03 23.16 -10.18
C ASN A 170 -9.86 21.66 -10.50
N VAL A 171 -10.83 20.82 -10.12
CA VAL A 171 -10.85 19.40 -10.52
C VAL A 171 -10.98 19.26 -12.05
N ALA A 172 -11.87 20.04 -12.66
CA ALA A 172 -12.02 20.07 -14.12
C ALA A 172 -10.70 20.50 -14.81
N ALA A 173 -10.06 21.56 -14.31
CA ALA A 173 -8.78 22.04 -14.83
C ALA A 173 -7.66 20.98 -14.78
N LEU A 174 -7.56 20.22 -13.68
CA LEU A 174 -6.61 19.12 -13.55
C LEU A 174 -6.88 18.03 -14.62
N ILE A 175 -8.13 17.56 -14.71
CA ILE A 175 -8.52 16.49 -15.64
C ILE A 175 -8.31 16.91 -17.10
N GLU A 176 -8.75 18.11 -17.46
CA GLU A 176 -8.61 18.66 -18.81
C GLU A 176 -7.13 18.80 -19.19
N THR A 177 -6.30 19.32 -18.28
CA THR A 177 -4.85 19.44 -18.54
C THR A 177 -4.22 18.08 -18.78
N ALA A 178 -4.49 17.12 -17.88
CA ALA A 178 -3.95 15.77 -17.97
C ALA A 178 -4.33 15.06 -19.28
N ARG A 179 -5.55 15.30 -19.78
CA ARG A 179 -6.03 14.73 -21.06
C ARG A 179 -5.50 15.46 -22.29
N SER A 180 -5.21 16.75 -22.17
CA SER A 180 -4.76 17.59 -23.29
C SER A 180 -3.30 17.34 -23.69
N ILE A 181 -2.46 16.92 -22.74
CA ILE A 181 -1.03 16.69 -22.98
C ILE A 181 -0.84 15.31 -23.60
N SER A 182 -0.46 15.28 -24.87
CA SER A 182 0.00 14.06 -25.53
C SER A 182 1.47 13.83 -25.18
N LEU A 183 1.73 12.82 -24.37
CA LEU A 183 3.07 12.27 -24.22
C LEU A 183 3.39 11.40 -25.44
N GLY A 184 4.68 11.21 -25.74
CA GLY A 184 5.13 10.27 -26.76
C GLY A 184 4.61 8.84 -26.50
N PRO A 185 4.77 7.90 -27.45
CA PRO A 185 4.25 6.55 -27.27
C PRO A 185 4.80 5.95 -25.96
N PRO A 186 3.93 5.37 -25.12
CA PRO A 186 4.39 4.76 -23.88
C PRO A 186 5.43 3.69 -24.20
N ARG A 187 6.45 3.56 -23.35
CA ARG A 187 7.39 2.45 -23.47
C ARG A 187 6.58 1.15 -23.51
N PRO A 188 6.81 0.26 -24.50
CA PRO A 188 6.04 -0.98 -24.59
C PRO A 188 6.15 -1.70 -23.24
N PRO A 189 5.04 -2.30 -22.75
CA PRO A 189 5.07 -3.04 -21.50
C PRO A 189 6.17 -4.10 -21.63
N VAL A 190 7.12 -4.10 -20.69
CA VAL A 190 8.10 -5.18 -20.59
C VAL A 190 7.32 -6.41 -20.12
N ARG A 191 6.75 -7.15 -21.07
CA ARG A 191 6.24 -8.52 -20.86
C ARG A 191 7.43 -9.46 -20.77
N GLU A 192 8.23 -9.30 -19.73
CA GLU A 192 8.75 -10.50 -19.09
C GLU A 192 7.63 -10.92 -18.14
N GLU A 193 7.17 -12.16 -18.22
CA GLU A 193 6.35 -12.73 -17.16
C GLU A 193 7.13 -12.47 -15.87
N ASP A 194 6.62 -11.57 -15.00
CA ASP A 194 7.23 -11.36 -13.69
C ASP A 194 7.33 -12.77 -13.08
N PRO A 195 8.54 -13.29 -12.79
CA PRO A 195 8.70 -14.67 -12.37
C PRO A 195 7.73 -14.91 -11.22
N SER A 196 6.91 -15.96 -11.37
CA SER A 196 5.99 -16.37 -10.31
C SER A 196 6.82 -16.45 -9.03
N PRO A 197 6.54 -15.61 -8.02
CA PRO A 197 7.45 -15.51 -6.91
C PRO A 197 7.50 -16.87 -6.22
N PRO A 198 8.65 -17.24 -5.63
CA PRO A 198 8.74 -18.47 -4.87
C PRO A 198 7.65 -18.48 -3.78
N PRO A 199 7.06 -19.65 -3.47
CA PRO A 199 6.07 -19.75 -2.41
C PRO A 199 6.64 -19.16 -1.12
N ALA A 200 5.85 -18.30 -0.47
CA ALA A 200 6.25 -17.66 0.77
C ALA A 200 6.61 -18.72 1.83
N GLN A 201 7.71 -18.51 2.56
CA GLN A 201 8.07 -19.35 3.71
C GLN A 201 7.04 -19.17 4.83
N GLU A 202 6.45 -20.27 5.28
CA GLU A 202 5.44 -20.31 6.34
C GLU A 202 6.07 -20.44 7.74
N ASP A 203 6.99 -19.55 8.12
CA ASP A 203 7.35 -19.41 9.54
C ASP A 203 6.31 -18.50 10.21
N GLY A 204 5.09 -19.04 10.33
CA GLY A 204 3.90 -18.33 10.78
C GLY A 204 3.67 -18.40 12.30
N PRO A 205 2.83 -17.50 12.85
CA PRO A 205 2.38 -17.59 14.23
C PRO A 205 1.67 -18.92 14.53
N ALA A 206 1.65 -19.31 15.81
CA ALA A 206 1.04 -20.58 16.27
C ALA A 206 -0.44 -20.75 15.87
N VAL A 207 -1.15 -19.65 15.61
CA VAL A 207 -2.45 -19.63 14.94
C VAL A 207 -2.29 -18.82 13.65
N PRO A 208 -2.58 -19.38 12.46
CA PRO A 208 -2.41 -18.66 11.21
C PRO A 208 -3.37 -17.46 11.10
N PRO A 209 -3.00 -16.40 10.36
CA PRO A 209 -3.93 -15.33 10.03
C PRO A 209 -5.21 -15.86 9.37
N GLY A 210 -6.35 -15.23 9.67
CA GLY A 210 -7.66 -15.67 9.16
C GLY A 210 -8.37 -16.70 10.03
N VAL A 211 -7.73 -17.16 11.10
CA VAL A 211 -8.30 -18.17 12.01
C VAL A 211 -8.41 -17.59 13.42
N CYS A 212 -9.59 -17.69 14.03
CA CYS A 212 -9.82 -17.35 15.43
C CYS A 212 -9.75 -18.59 16.32
N LEU A 213 -10.37 -19.69 15.89
CA LEU A 213 -10.45 -20.99 16.52
C LEU A 213 -10.11 -22.08 15.49
N PRO A 214 -8.91 -22.70 15.58
CA PRO A 214 -8.49 -23.74 14.66
C PRO A 214 -9.48 -24.91 14.58
N TRP A 215 -9.61 -25.49 13.38
CA TRP A 215 -10.49 -26.62 13.12
C TRP A 215 -10.27 -27.77 14.13
N GLU A 216 -9.03 -28.05 14.49
CA GLU A 216 -8.66 -29.14 15.40
C GLU A 216 -9.19 -28.93 16.82
N VAL A 217 -9.44 -27.68 17.23
CA VAL A 217 -10.11 -27.38 18.50
C VAL A 217 -11.61 -27.61 18.35
N LYS A 218 -12.22 -27.14 17.26
CA LYS A 218 -13.66 -27.30 17.03
C LYS A 218 -14.08 -28.76 16.80
N ALA A 219 -13.29 -29.52 16.04
CA ALA A 219 -13.53 -30.95 15.79
C ALA A 219 -13.51 -31.75 17.10
N ARG A 220 -12.60 -31.42 18.03
CA ARG A 220 -12.56 -32.05 19.36
C ARG A 220 -13.81 -31.75 20.20
N GLU A 221 -14.36 -30.55 20.09
CA GLU A 221 -15.61 -30.17 20.76
C GLU A 221 -16.82 -30.90 20.18
N MET A 222 -16.85 -31.11 18.86
CA MET A 222 -17.95 -31.82 18.17
C MET A 222 -17.91 -33.34 18.39
N GLY A 223 -16.76 -33.90 18.78
CA GLY A 223 -16.60 -35.34 18.99
C GLY A 223 -16.65 -36.11 17.67
N SER A 224 -17.66 -36.97 17.49
CA SER A 224 -17.83 -37.73 16.23
C SER A 224 -18.54 -36.88 15.18
N ILE A 225 -17.86 -36.60 14.07
CA ILE A 225 -18.42 -35.85 12.94
C ILE A 225 -19.26 -36.78 12.06
N ALA A 226 -20.54 -36.44 11.89
CA ALA A 226 -21.43 -37.14 10.96
C ALA A 226 -21.32 -36.55 9.56
N GLY A 227 -20.96 -37.36 8.57
CA GLY A 227 -20.86 -36.95 7.16
C GLY A 227 -19.43 -36.64 6.69
N ASP A 228 -19.31 -35.78 5.68
CA ASP A 228 -18.02 -35.44 5.07
C ASP A 228 -17.32 -34.32 5.89
N GLU A 229 -16.30 -34.71 6.65
CA GLU A 229 -15.48 -33.81 7.44
C GLU A 229 -14.84 -32.69 6.60
N ARG A 230 -14.46 -32.96 5.35
CA ARG A 230 -13.80 -31.97 4.49
C ARG A 230 -14.74 -30.82 4.14
N LEU A 231 -16.00 -31.12 3.89
CA LEU A 231 -17.01 -30.11 3.60
C LEU A 231 -17.28 -29.25 4.84
N ILE A 232 -17.44 -29.89 6.01
CA ILE A 232 -17.70 -29.17 7.27
C ILE A 232 -16.52 -28.28 7.62
N ARG A 233 -15.29 -28.80 7.50
CA ARG A 233 -14.07 -28.01 7.66
C ARG A 233 -14.02 -26.83 6.70
N SER A 234 -14.34 -27.03 5.42
CA SER A 234 -14.32 -25.94 4.43
C SER A 234 -15.29 -24.81 4.79
N GLU A 235 -16.50 -25.13 5.25
CA GLU A 235 -17.46 -24.12 5.72
C GLU A 235 -17.02 -23.46 7.04
N TRP A 236 -16.39 -24.22 7.93
CA TRP A 236 -15.79 -23.68 9.15
C TRP A 236 -14.67 -22.69 8.85
N ASP A 237 -13.74 -23.04 7.96
CA ASP A 237 -12.61 -22.18 7.58
C ASP A 237 -13.10 -20.87 6.93
N LYS A 238 -14.21 -20.90 6.18
CA LYS A 238 -14.88 -19.70 5.67
C LYS A 238 -15.46 -18.86 6.81
N LEU A 239 -16.21 -19.48 7.73
CA LEU A 239 -16.79 -18.80 8.90
C LEU A 239 -15.70 -18.13 9.75
N GLU A 240 -14.59 -18.83 9.98
CA GLU A 240 -13.43 -18.33 10.71
C GLU A 240 -12.79 -17.14 10.02
N THR A 241 -12.64 -17.19 8.68
CA THR A 241 -12.18 -16.04 7.90
C THR A 241 -13.10 -14.83 8.10
N PHE A 242 -14.42 -15.03 8.04
CA PHE A 242 -15.39 -13.96 8.27
C PHE A 242 -15.31 -13.40 9.71
N ALA A 243 -15.27 -14.27 10.71
CA ALA A 243 -15.17 -13.88 12.11
C ALA A 243 -13.87 -13.11 12.38
N TYR A 244 -12.75 -13.58 11.83
CA TYR A 244 -11.45 -12.93 11.93
C TYR A 244 -11.49 -11.52 11.33
N LEU A 245 -11.96 -11.38 10.09
CA LEU A 245 -12.08 -10.08 9.43
C LEU A 245 -13.02 -9.15 10.20
N TYR A 246 -14.11 -9.68 10.74
CA TYR A 246 -15.06 -8.91 11.55
C TYR A 246 -14.44 -8.39 12.85
N LEU A 247 -13.70 -9.23 13.59
CA LEU A 247 -13.01 -8.80 14.81
C LEU A 247 -11.98 -7.71 14.52
N TRP A 248 -11.19 -7.90 13.46
CA TRP A 248 -10.20 -6.90 13.06
C TRP A 248 -10.84 -5.60 12.57
N TYR A 249 -11.97 -5.65 11.89
CA TYR A 249 -12.72 -4.44 11.53
C TYR A 249 -13.02 -3.55 12.75
N TRP A 250 -13.40 -4.16 13.88
CA TRP A 250 -13.67 -3.42 15.12
C TRP A 250 -12.42 -2.90 15.81
N VAL A 251 -11.28 -3.57 15.69
CA VAL A 251 -10.01 -3.06 16.22
C VAL A 251 -9.55 -1.78 15.51
N HIS A 252 -9.94 -1.59 14.25
CA HIS A 252 -9.57 -0.42 13.45
C HIS A 252 -10.50 0.79 13.65
N ARG A 253 -11.62 0.64 14.39
CA ARG A 253 -12.57 1.72 14.69
C ARG A 253 -12.40 2.25 16.10
#